data_AF-A0A131Y724-F1
#
_entry.id   AF-A0A131Y724-F1
#
_cell.length_a   1.000
_cell.length_b   1.000
_cell.length_c   1.000
_cell.angle_alpha   90.00
_cell.angle_beta   90.00
_cell.angle_gamma   90.00
#
_symmetry.space_group_name_H-M   'P 1'
#
loop_
_entity.id
_entity.type
_entity.pdbx_description
1 polymer ?
#
loop_
_entity_poly.entity_id
_entity_poly.type
_entity_poly.pdbx_seq_one_letter_code
_entity_poly.pdbx_strand_id
1 'polypeptide(L)'
;SNGLAERFVQSLKKALRKGKSTENLDETLHKFLLTYRNTPHATTKEAPANLMFGRRLRSRLDILKPMIEGRVGHNQFMQCYQRSSTPRSIMVGDAVMVRNYRGQPRW
;
A
#
# COMPACT_ATOMS: atom_id res chain seq x y z
N SER A 1 -13.21 -19.40 29.06
CA SER A 1 -14.26 -18.66 28.34
C SER A 1 -14.06 -18.83 26.84
N ASN A 2 -15.05 -19.36 26.11
CA ASN A 2 -14.94 -19.75 24.68
C ASN A 2 -15.54 -18.70 23.71
N GLY A 3 -15.87 -17.51 24.22
CA GLY A 3 -16.63 -16.51 23.48
C GLY A 3 -15.94 -15.92 22.24
N LEU A 4 -14.61 -16.04 22.10
CA LEU A 4 -13.91 -15.65 20.87
C LEU A 4 -14.15 -16.66 19.75
N ALA A 5 -14.05 -17.96 20.07
CA ALA A 5 -14.33 -19.03 19.12
C ALA A 5 -15.80 -18.99 18.66
N GLU A 6 -16.73 -18.79 19.60
CA GLU A 6 -18.16 -18.66 19.29
C GLU A 6 -18.45 -17.48 18.37
N ARG A 7 -17.87 -16.30 18.64
CA ARG A 7 -18.01 -15.11 17.77
C ARG A 7 -17.41 -15.33 16.38
N PHE A 8 -16.29 -16.05 16.29
CA PHE A 8 -15.72 -16.46 15.00
C PHE A 8 -16.69 -17.34 14.22
N VAL A 9 -17.19 -18.42 14.84
CA VAL A 9 -18.15 -19.35 14.21
C VAL A 9 -19.42 -18.62 13.78
N GLN A 10 -19.93 -17.68 14.59
CA GLN A 10 -21.08 -16.85 14.24
C GLN A 10 -20.81 -16.01 12.98
N SER A 11 -19.63 -15.39 12.89
CA SER A 11 -19.22 -14.59 11.72
C SER A 11 -19.07 -15.44 10.47
N LEU A 12 -18.46 -16.62 10.61
CA LEU A 12 -18.29 -17.59 9.53
C LEU A 12 -19.65 -18.05 8.98
N LYS A 13 -20.57 -18.48 9.86
CA LYS A 13 -21.92 -18.91 9.45
C LYS A 13 -22.69 -17.80 8.74
N LYS A 14 -22.59 -16.55 9.22
CA LYS A 14 -23.21 -15.38 8.56
C LYS A 14 -22.65 -15.17 7.15
N ALA A 15 -21.34 -15.31 6.97
CA ALA A 15 -20.71 -15.16 5.67
C ALA A 15 -21.11 -16.27 4.68
N LEU A 16 -21.13 -17.53 5.15
CA LEU A 16 -21.56 -18.67 4.33
C LEU A 16 -23.02 -18.54 3.87
N ARG A 17 -23.92 -18.08 4.76
CA ARG A 17 -25.33 -17.80 4.41
C ARG A 17 -25.50 -16.66 3.40
N LYS A 18 -24.52 -15.76 3.30
CA LYS A 18 -24.53 -14.61 2.37
C LYS A 18 -23.87 -14.95 1.02
N GLY A 19 -23.26 -16.13 0.88
CA GLY A 19 -22.67 -16.58 -0.39
C GLY A 19 -23.69 -16.51 -1.53
N LYS A 20 -23.21 -16.26 -2.75
CA LYS A 20 -24.08 -16.23 -3.93
C LYS A 20 -24.49 -17.65 -4.31
N SER A 21 -25.68 -17.82 -4.87
CA SER A 21 -26.16 -19.12 -5.36
C SER A 21 -25.26 -19.75 -6.44
N THR A 22 -24.43 -18.94 -7.10
CA THR A 22 -23.47 -19.37 -8.13
C THR A 22 -22.12 -19.81 -7.55
N GLU A 23 -21.84 -19.53 -6.28
CA GLU A 23 -20.55 -19.81 -5.64
C GLU A 23 -20.63 -21.11 -4.85
N ASN A 24 -19.67 -22.01 -5.06
CA ASN A 24 -19.55 -23.21 -4.23
C ASN A 24 -19.12 -22.84 -2.79
N LEU A 25 -19.35 -23.77 -1.85
CA LEU A 25 -19.03 -23.57 -0.43
C LEU A 25 -17.57 -23.14 -0.23
N ASP A 26 -16.64 -23.84 -0.89
CA ASP A 26 -15.21 -23.53 -0.82
C ASP A 26 -14.91 -22.11 -1.26
N GLU A 27 -15.47 -21.64 -2.38
CA GLU A 27 -15.21 -20.28 -2.85
C GLU A 27 -15.65 -19.23 -1.83
N THR A 28 -16.82 -19.43 -1.24
CA THR A 28 -17.37 -18.54 -0.20
C THR A 28 -16.49 -18.56 1.04
N LEU A 29 -16.03 -19.75 1.46
CA LEU A 29 -15.12 -19.93 2.58
C LEU A 29 -13.78 -19.20 2.33
N HIS A 30 -13.17 -19.39 1.16
CA HIS A 30 -11.90 -18.74 0.81
C HIS A 30 -12.04 -17.22 0.79
N LYS A 31 -13.14 -16.68 0.23
CA LYS A 31 -13.43 -15.24 0.21
C LYS A 31 -13.62 -14.69 1.63
N PHE A 32 -14.37 -15.39 2.47
CA PHE A 32 -14.55 -15.04 3.88
C PHE A 32 -13.21 -15.00 4.61
N LEU A 33 -12.43 -16.07 4.51
CA LEU A 33 -11.16 -16.21 5.21
C LEU A 33 -10.14 -15.16 4.80
N LEU A 34 -10.06 -14.84 3.51
CA LEU A 34 -9.20 -13.77 3.02
C LEU A 34 -9.61 -12.42 3.62
N THR A 35 -10.91 -12.12 3.61
CA THR A 35 -11.45 -10.86 4.14
C THR A 35 -11.25 -10.76 5.65
N TYR A 36 -11.57 -11.82 6.39
CA TYR A 36 -11.44 -11.88 7.84
C TYR A 36 -10.00 -11.67 8.29
N ARG A 37 -9.04 -12.31 7.61
CA ARG A 37 -7.60 -12.17 7.94
C ARG A 37 -7.02 -10.80 7.60
N ASN A 38 -7.60 -10.09 6.62
CA ASN A 38 -7.14 -8.77 6.20
C ASN A 38 -7.89 -7.60 6.88
N THR A 39 -8.92 -7.88 7.67
CA THR A 39 -9.72 -6.85 8.36
C THR A 39 -9.21 -6.68 9.80
N PRO A 40 -8.80 -5.47 10.21
CA PRO A 40 -8.42 -5.20 11.58
C PRO A 40 -9.51 -5.56 12.59
N HIS A 41 -9.13 -6.23 13.69
CA HIS A 41 -10.07 -6.50 14.77
C HIS A 41 -10.32 -5.25 15.63
N ALA A 42 -11.55 -5.10 16.11
CA ALA A 42 -11.96 -3.91 16.86
C ALA A 42 -11.13 -3.69 18.13
N THR A 43 -10.78 -4.78 18.82
CA THR A 43 -10.03 -4.78 20.08
C THR A 43 -8.54 -4.56 19.88
N THR A 44 -7.90 -5.30 18.97
CA THR A 44 -6.44 -5.24 18.78
C THR A 44 -6.01 -4.16 17.80
N LYS A 45 -6.93 -3.63 16.98
CA LYS A 45 -6.67 -2.74 15.83
C LYS A 45 -5.73 -3.32 14.77
N GLU A 46 -5.34 -4.58 14.92
CA GLU A 46 -4.47 -5.31 14.00
C GLU A 46 -5.25 -6.36 13.21
N ALA A 47 -4.81 -6.58 11.98
CA ALA A 47 -5.38 -7.63 11.13
C ALA A 47 -4.85 -9.00 11.56
N PRO A 48 -5.68 -10.07 11.57
CA PRO A 48 -5.21 -11.41 11.95
C PRO A 48 -4.03 -11.91 11.11
N ALA A 49 -3.95 -11.54 9.84
CA ALA A 49 -2.81 -11.88 8.99
C ALA A 49 -1.50 -11.28 9.51
N ASN A 50 -1.52 -10.06 10.05
CA ASN A 50 -0.34 -9.43 10.62
C ASN A 50 0.13 -10.20 11.86
N LEU A 51 -0.80 -10.57 12.74
CA LEU A 51 -0.48 -11.29 13.96
C LEU A 51 -0.03 -12.73 13.69
N MET A 52 -0.61 -13.38 12.68
CA MET A 52 -0.35 -14.79 12.38
C MET A 52 0.86 -14.99 11.45
N PHE A 53 1.05 -14.11 10.46
CA PHE A 53 2.06 -14.27 9.41
C PHE A 53 3.09 -13.14 9.37
N GLY A 54 2.98 -12.14 10.24
CA GLY A 54 3.84 -10.95 10.22
C GLY A 54 3.59 -10.02 9.03
N ARG A 55 2.57 -10.27 8.20
CA ARG A 55 2.29 -9.48 6.99
C ARG A 55 0.82 -9.52 6.60
N ARG A 56 0.37 -8.48 5.89
CA ARG A 56 -0.96 -8.44 5.29
C ARG A 56 -1.02 -9.30 4.01
N LEU A 57 -2.12 -10.01 3.80
CA LEU A 57 -2.33 -10.79 2.58
C LEU A 57 -2.73 -9.85 1.43
N ARG A 58 -2.17 -10.06 0.24
CA ARG A 58 -2.48 -9.24 -0.94
C ARG A 58 -3.94 -9.42 -1.35
N SER A 59 -4.64 -8.32 -1.57
CA SER A 59 -6.03 -8.28 -2.01
C SER A 59 -6.19 -7.43 -3.28
N ARG A 60 -7.34 -7.52 -3.95
CA ARG A 60 -7.64 -6.67 -5.13
C ARG A 60 -7.62 -5.18 -4.78
N LEU A 61 -7.95 -4.81 -3.54
CA LEU A 61 -7.91 -3.42 -3.08
C LEU A 61 -6.47 -2.89 -2.97
N ASP A 62 -5.48 -3.75 -2.77
CA ASP A 62 -4.07 -3.33 -2.76
C ASP A 62 -3.58 -2.92 -4.14
N ILE A 63 -4.23 -3.39 -5.21
CA ILE A 63 -3.96 -2.98 -6.59
C ILE A 63 -4.54 -1.59 -6.89
N LEU A 64 -5.66 -1.25 -6.23
CA LEU A 64 -6.31 0.05 -6.39
C LEU A 64 -5.57 1.19 -5.66
N LYS A 65 -4.57 0.88 -4.83
CA LYS A 65 -3.75 1.91 -4.19
C LYS A 65 -3.12 2.78 -5.29
N PRO A 66 -3.29 4.11 -5.24
CA PRO A 66 -2.78 4.99 -6.26
C PRO A 66 -1.29 4.76 -6.42
N MET A 67 -0.86 4.58 -7.66
CA MET A 67 0.53 4.34 -8.01
C MET A 67 1.38 5.45 -7.40
N ILE A 68 2.31 5.07 -6.52
CA ILE A 68 3.20 6.02 -5.84
C ILE A 68 3.95 6.85 -6.87
N GLU A 69 4.31 6.26 -8.01
CA GLU A 69 4.98 6.93 -9.13
C GLU A 69 4.17 8.10 -9.66
N GLY A 70 2.85 7.96 -9.85
CA GLY A 70 2.00 9.06 -10.30
C GLY A 70 1.95 10.22 -9.30
N ARG A 71 1.89 9.91 -8.01
CA ARG A 71 1.93 10.92 -6.93
C ARG A 71 3.30 11.59 -6.84
N VAL A 72 4.38 10.82 -6.96
CA VAL A 72 5.76 11.34 -6.92
C VAL A 72 6.04 12.20 -8.15
N GLY A 73 5.69 11.74 -9.35
CA GLY A 73 5.84 12.49 -10.59
C GLY A 73 5.04 13.78 -10.59
N HIS A 74 3.80 13.75 -10.10
CA HIS A 74 2.99 14.97 -9.92
C HIS A 74 3.63 15.95 -8.93
N ASN A 75 4.10 15.47 -7.78
CA ASN A 75 4.76 16.32 -6.79
C ASN A 75 6.09 16.91 -7.31
N GLN A 76 6.87 16.13 -8.07
CA GLN A 76 8.09 16.60 -8.73
C GLN A 76 7.78 17.65 -9.79
N PHE A 77 6.75 17.44 -10.61
CA PHE A 77 6.26 18.41 -11.57
C PHE A 77 5.84 19.72 -10.88
N MET A 78 5.05 19.63 -9.81
CA MET A 78 4.61 20.80 -9.04
C MET A 78 5.80 21.52 -8.38
N GLN A 79 6.82 20.80 -7.90
CA GLN A 79 8.07 21.42 -7.42
C GLN A 79 8.81 22.18 -8.52
N CYS A 80 8.95 21.60 -9.72
CA CYS A 80 9.58 22.26 -10.86
C CYS A 80 8.78 23.47 -11.35
N TYR A 81 7.45 23.41 -11.30
CA TYR A 81 6.58 24.51 -11.71
C TYR A 81 6.57 25.66 -10.70
N GLN A 82 6.54 25.35 -9.40
CA GLN A 82 6.55 26.36 -8.32
C GLN A 82 7.92 26.99 -8.11
N ARG A 83 9.00 26.27 -8.41
CA ARG A 83 10.29 26.91 -8.58
C ARG A 83 10.29 27.61 -9.93
N SER A 84 10.33 28.93 -9.94
CA SER A 84 10.78 29.72 -11.09
C SER A 84 12.28 29.46 -11.34
N SER A 85 12.65 28.19 -11.53
CA SER A 85 13.98 27.79 -11.92
C SER A 85 14.06 28.10 -13.40
N THR A 86 14.79 29.14 -13.74
CA THR A 86 15.27 29.29 -15.11
C THR A 86 15.91 27.96 -15.52
N PRO A 87 15.44 27.31 -16.60
CA PRO A 87 16.09 26.12 -17.09
C PRO A 87 17.52 26.52 -17.44
N ARG A 88 18.50 25.94 -16.73
CA ARG A 88 19.91 26.13 -17.06
C ARG A 88 20.21 25.28 -18.29
N SER A 89 20.14 25.91 -19.45
CA SER A 89 20.71 25.36 -20.69
C SER A 89 22.23 25.48 -20.61
N ILE A 90 22.96 24.40 -20.88
CA ILE A 90 24.41 24.37 -20.98
C ILE A 90 24.73 24.02 -22.43
N MET A 91 25.55 24.84 -23.08
CA MET A 91 26.00 24.61 -24.44
C MET A 91 27.46 24.13 -24.46
N VAL A 92 27.84 23.45 -25.56
CA VAL A 92 29.22 23.04 -25.79
C VAL A 92 30.08 24.30 -25.89
N GLY A 93 31.02 24.46 -24.95
CA GLY A 93 31.89 25.64 -24.85
C GLY A 93 31.66 26.48 -23.58
N ASP A 94 30.60 26.24 -22.82
CA ASP A 94 30.32 26.98 -21.59
C ASP A 94 31.31 26.60 -20.46
N ALA A 95 31.84 27.62 -19.77
CA ALA A 95 32.62 27.43 -18.56
C ALA A 95 31.70 27.02 -17.40
N VAL A 96 31.86 25.79 -16.92
CA VAL A 96 31.07 25.23 -15.81
C VAL A 96 31.96 24.92 -14.60
N MET A 97 31.44 25.15 -13.39
CA MET A 97 32.11 24.72 -12.15
C MET A 97 31.71 23.28 -11.81
N VAL A 98 32.68 22.48 -11.35
CA VAL A 98 32.45 21.09 -10.99
C VAL A 98 32.65 20.93 -9.49
N ARG A 99 31.65 20.35 -8.82
CA ARG A 99 31.71 20.19 -7.38
C ARG A 99 32.82 19.22 -6.96
N ASN A 100 33.76 19.69 -6.15
CA ASN A 100 34.83 18.89 -5.58
C ASN A 100 34.32 18.09 -4.37
N TYR A 101 34.44 16.76 -4.43
CA TYR A 101 34.05 15.86 -3.34
C TYR A 101 35.24 15.40 -2.48
N ARG A 102 36.47 15.79 -2.83
CA ARG A 102 37.70 15.32 -2.16
C ARG A 102 38.23 16.27 -1.08
N GLY A 103 37.65 17.47 -0.96
CA GLY A 103 38.08 18.47 0.02
C GLY A 103 37.68 19.89 -0.38
N GLN A 104 38.32 20.88 0.24
CA GLN A 104 38.19 22.28 -0.15
C GLN A 104 39.16 22.61 -1.29
N PRO A 105 38.82 23.55 -2.19
CA PRO A 105 37.53 24.24 -2.31
C PRO A 105 36.46 23.36 -2.96
N ARG A 106 35.20 23.68 -2.67
CA ARG A 106 33.99 22.89 -3.01
C ARG A 106 33.59 22.93 -4.49
N TRP A 107 34.10 23.87 -5.28
CA TRP A 107 33.70 24.14 -6.67
C TRP A 107 34.93 24.33 -7.56
#